data_AF-A0A1M4YDQ5-F1
#
_entry.id   AF-A0A1M4YDQ5-F1
#
_cell.length_a   1.000
_cell.length_b   1.000
_cell.length_c   1.000
_cell.angle_alpha   90.00
_cell.angle_beta   90.00
_cell.angle_gamma   90.00
#
_symmetry.space_group_name_H-M   'P 1'
#
loop_
_entity.id
_entity.type
_entity.pdbx_description
1 polymer ?
#
loop_
_entity_poly.entity_id
_entity_poly.type
_entity_poly.pdbx_seq_one_letter_code
_entity_poly.pdbx_strand_id
1 'polypeptide(L)'
;MRGRTIAFGIILTLLVPLIVYFIGVGKTTYLIGGIFIIKGLMIIFIPKEVKKIDKFINIDRWEAFQKKDSEFKLHVEKGSIAYILIGLGILFLGYRFETLGINNKLFPYYLAYGAFVAIYFFGETFSVIKSKDLDEYRRFNVYVSIALIVVAILIL
;
A
#
# COMPACT_ATOMS: atom_id res chain seq x y z
N MET A 1 8.29 -13.08 11.02
CA MET A 1 8.21 -12.86 9.57
C MET A 1 9.36 -13.62 8.93
N ARG A 2 9.11 -14.30 7.81
CA ARG A 2 10.11 -15.03 7.03
C ARG A 2 10.97 -14.06 6.23
N GLY A 3 12.20 -14.48 5.91
CA GLY A 3 13.17 -13.67 5.16
C GLY A 3 12.66 -13.21 3.80
N ARG A 4 11.84 -14.00 3.10
CA ARG A 4 11.29 -13.62 1.79
C ARG A 4 10.37 -12.40 1.85
N THR A 5 9.49 -12.32 2.84
CA THR A 5 8.58 -11.18 3.04
C THR A 5 9.37 -9.92 3.38
N ILE A 6 10.39 -10.05 4.23
CA ILE A 6 11.28 -8.94 4.61
C ILE A 6 12.05 -8.44 3.39
N ALA A 7 12.65 -9.35 2.61
CA ALA A 7 13.38 -9.00 1.40
C ALA A 7 12.48 -8.29 0.38
N PHE A 8 11.25 -8.78 0.16
CA PHE A 8 10.31 -8.13 -0.75
C PHE A 8 9.91 -6.73 -0.26
N GLY A 9 9.67 -6.57 1.04
CA GLY A 9 9.38 -5.27 1.66
C GLY A 9 10.54 -4.28 1.51
N ILE A 10 11.79 -4.72 1.72
CA ILE A 10 12.99 -3.90 1.51
C ILE A 10 13.13 -3.51 0.04
N ILE A 11 12.99 -4.47 -0.88
CA ILE A 11 13.05 -4.20 -2.33
C ILE A 11 12.02 -3.15 -2.73
N LEU A 12 10.75 -3.31 -2.30
CA LEU A 12 9.70 -2.33 -2.55
C LEU A 12 10.03 -0.95 -1.97
N THR A 13 10.53 -0.92 -0.73
CA THR A 13 10.88 0.31 -0.01
C THR A 13 12.01 1.09 -0.70
N LEU A 14 12.93 0.40 -1.38
CA LEU A 14 14.03 1.03 -2.14
C LEU A 14 13.65 1.35 -3.58
N LEU A 15 12.84 0.48 -4.22
CA LEU A 15 12.44 0.63 -5.62
C LEU A 15 11.55 1.84 -5.83
N VAL A 16 10.57 2.08 -4.94
CA VAL A 16 9.61 3.18 -5.12
C VAL A 16 10.29 4.56 -5.03
N PRO A 17 11.17 4.87 -4.04
CA PRO A 17 11.98 6.09 -4.05
C PRO A 17 12.81 6.26 -5.32
N LEU A 18 13.38 5.17 -5.83
CA LEU A 18 14.18 5.20 -7.04
C LEU A 18 13.32 5.57 -8.27
N ILE A 19 12.11 5.01 -8.37
CA ILE A 19 11.14 5.39 -9.39
C ILE A 19 10.81 6.88 -9.25
N VAL A 20 10.45 7.36 -8.05
CA VAL A 20 10.17 8.78 -7.79
C VAL A 20 11.32 9.68 -8.24
N TYR A 21 12.56 9.31 -7.92
CA TYR A 21 13.75 10.06 -8.32
C TYR A 21 13.90 10.19 -9.85
N PHE A 22 13.62 9.13 -10.60
CA PHE A 22 13.80 9.11 -12.06
C PHE A 22 12.64 9.74 -12.84
N ILE A 23 11.38 9.43 -12.49
CA ILE A 23 10.21 9.87 -13.27
C ILE A 23 9.47 11.04 -12.62
N GLY A 24 9.78 11.36 -11.37
CA GLY A 24 9.16 12.44 -10.60
C GLY A 24 7.93 12.03 -9.79
N VAL A 25 7.54 12.89 -8.85
CA VAL A 25 6.47 12.64 -7.88
C VAL A 25 5.11 12.51 -8.58
N GLY A 26 4.77 13.44 -9.47
CA GLY A 26 3.49 13.43 -10.20
C GLY A 26 3.30 12.14 -11.02
N LYS A 27 4.28 11.80 -11.88
CA LYS A 27 4.25 10.55 -12.66
C LYS A 27 4.25 9.28 -11.82
N THR A 28 5.00 9.25 -10.72
CA THR A 28 4.98 8.09 -9.82
C THR A 28 3.63 7.94 -9.13
N THR A 29 3.01 9.05 -8.77
CA THR A 29 1.66 9.07 -8.21
C THR A 29 0.66 8.53 -9.21
N TYR A 30 0.73 8.92 -10.49
CA TYR A 30 -0.11 8.32 -11.53
C TYR A 30 0.09 6.81 -11.66
N LEU A 31 1.35 6.35 -11.65
CA LEU A 31 1.67 4.92 -11.72
C LEU A 31 1.05 4.15 -10.55
N ILE A 32 1.20 4.65 -9.32
CA ILE A 32 0.61 4.04 -8.12
C ILE A 32 -0.92 4.04 -8.23
N GLY A 33 -1.54 5.16 -8.59
CA GLY A 33 -2.99 5.24 -8.76
C GLY A 33 -3.53 4.24 -9.78
N GLY A 34 -2.84 4.09 -10.92
CA GLY A 34 -3.14 3.08 -11.93
C GLY A 34 -3.03 1.64 -11.38
N ILE A 35 -1.99 1.32 -10.62
CA ILE A 35 -1.82 0.00 -9.98
C ILE A 35 -2.99 -0.29 -9.03
N PHE A 36 -3.46 0.68 -8.25
CA PHE A 36 -4.59 0.52 -7.34
C PHE A 36 -5.90 0.23 -8.09
N ILE A 37 -6.17 0.95 -9.19
CA ILE A 37 -7.33 0.70 -10.04
C ILE A 37 -7.26 -0.70 -10.65
N ILE A 38 -6.11 -1.06 -11.24
CA ILE A 38 -5.90 -2.39 -11.83
C ILE A 38 -6.12 -3.47 -10.77
N LYS A 39 -5.54 -3.32 -9.57
CA LYS A 39 -5.74 -4.27 -8.46
C LYS A 39 -7.22 -4.39 -8.09
N GLY A 40 -7.94 -3.27 -7.96
CA GLY A 40 -9.37 -3.26 -7.68
C GLY A 40 -10.18 -4.02 -8.74
N LEU A 41 -9.88 -3.79 -10.02
CA LEU A 41 -10.50 -4.52 -11.14
C LEU A 41 -10.15 -6.02 -11.10
N MET A 42 -8.90 -6.38 -10.84
CA MET A 42 -8.49 -7.78 -10.73
C MET A 42 -9.22 -8.51 -9.60
N ILE A 43 -9.48 -7.86 -8.47
CA ILE A 43 -10.24 -8.46 -7.37
C ILE A 43 -11.68 -8.76 -7.81
N ILE A 44 -12.27 -7.92 -8.65
CA ILE A 44 -13.64 -8.09 -9.16
C ILE A 44 -13.69 -9.21 -10.21
N PHE A 45 -12.80 -9.19 -11.20
CA PHE A 45 -12.89 -10.07 -12.36
C PHE A 45 -12.15 -11.41 -12.19
N ILE A 46 -11.03 -11.42 -11.46
CA ILE A 46 -10.13 -12.58 -11.33
C ILE A 46 -9.65 -12.77 -9.87
N PRO A 47 -10.57 -12.93 -8.90
CA PRO A 47 -10.22 -12.98 -7.48
C PRO A 47 -9.29 -14.14 -7.11
N LYS A 48 -9.34 -15.27 -7.83
CA LYS A 48 -8.49 -16.44 -7.55
C LYS A 48 -7.02 -16.15 -7.87
N GLU A 49 -6.77 -15.40 -8.94
CA GLU A 49 -5.46 -15.00 -9.41
C GLU A 49 -4.87 -13.96 -8.47
N VAL A 50 -5.67 -13.00 -8.00
CA VAL A 50 -5.24 -12.02 -6.98
C VAL A 50 -4.78 -12.71 -5.70
N LYS A 51 -5.52 -13.73 -5.23
CA LYS A 51 -5.13 -14.53 -4.06
C LYS A 51 -3.76 -15.20 -4.24
N LYS A 52 -3.41 -15.63 -5.47
CA LYS A 52 -2.07 -16.18 -5.76
C LYS A 52 -1.00 -15.09 -5.72
N ILE A 53 -1.29 -13.91 -6.25
CA ILE A 53 -0.38 -12.76 -6.24
C ILE A 53 -0.11 -12.30 -4.80
N ASP A 54 -1.14 -12.15 -3.97
CA ASP A 54 -1.00 -11.74 -2.57
C ASP A 54 -0.15 -12.75 -1.78
N LYS A 55 -0.36 -14.06 -2.00
CA LYS A 55 0.49 -15.12 -1.44
C LYS A 55 1.95 -15.03 -1.90
N PHE A 56 2.19 -14.64 -3.15
CA PHE A 56 3.53 -14.48 -3.68
C PHE A 56 4.24 -13.29 -3.05
N ILE A 57 3.58 -12.13 -3.03
CA ILE A 57 4.07 -10.85 -2.51
C ILE A 57 4.37 -10.94 -1.00
N ASN A 58 3.46 -11.53 -0.22
CA ASN A 58 3.58 -11.54 1.23
C ASN A 58 3.00 -12.83 1.84
N ILE A 59 3.84 -13.87 1.85
CA ILE A 59 3.44 -15.19 2.32
C ILE A 59 3.07 -15.21 3.81
N ASP A 60 3.76 -14.41 4.63
CA ASP A 60 3.48 -14.37 6.09
C ASP A 60 2.11 -13.77 6.37
N ARG A 61 1.80 -12.62 5.74
CA ARG A 61 0.48 -12.00 5.84
C ARG A 61 -0.59 -12.95 5.32
N TRP A 62 -0.34 -13.59 4.18
CA TRP A 62 -1.29 -14.51 3.58
C TRP A 62 -1.61 -15.70 4.50
N GLU A 63 -0.58 -16.38 5.03
CA GLU A 63 -0.78 -17.52 5.94
C GLU A 63 -1.47 -17.11 7.24
N ALA A 64 -1.12 -15.94 7.81
CA ALA A 64 -1.79 -15.41 8.99
C ALA A 64 -3.26 -15.08 8.70
N PHE A 65 -3.53 -14.45 7.56
CA PHE A 65 -4.89 -14.12 7.10
C PHE A 65 -5.76 -15.36 6.91
N GLN A 66 -5.22 -16.44 6.35
CA GLN A 66 -5.97 -17.69 6.15
C GLN A 66 -6.42 -18.34 7.47
N LYS A 67 -5.74 -18.08 8.58
CA LYS A 67 -6.09 -18.59 9.91
C LYS A 67 -7.15 -17.75 10.64
N LYS A 68 -7.57 -16.61 10.08
CA LYS A 68 -8.58 -15.73 10.66
C LYS A 68 -10.00 -16.24 10.43
N ASP A 69 -10.92 -15.79 11.26
CA ASP A 69 -12.34 -16.08 11.13
C ASP A 69 -12.95 -15.44 9.85
N SER A 70 -14.19 -15.83 9.55
CA SER A 70 -14.90 -15.36 8.35
C SER A 70 -15.22 -13.86 8.41
N GLU A 71 -15.50 -13.30 9.58
CA GLU A 71 -15.85 -11.89 9.73
C GLU A 71 -14.65 -11.00 9.43
N PHE A 72 -13.48 -11.35 9.96
CA PHE A 72 -12.21 -10.72 9.68
C PHE A 72 -11.88 -10.76 8.19
N LYS A 73 -12.00 -11.94 7.58
CA LYS A 73 -11.72 -12.12 6.15
C LYS A 73 -12.65 -11.27 5.29
N LEU A 74 -13.94 -11.25 5.63
CA LEU A 74 -14.95 -10.45 4.93
C LEU A 74 -14.63 -8.94 5.02
N HIS A 75 -14.20 -8.46 6.18
CA HIS A 75 -13.83 -7.05 6.38
C HIS A 75 -12.62 -6.65 5.51
N VAL A 76 -11.61 -7.50 5.42
CA VAL A 76 -10.40 -7.23 4.63
C VAL A 76 -10.64 -7.44 3.11
N GLU A 77 -11.46 -8.41 2.71
CA GLU A 77 -11.73 -8.73 1.29
C GLU A 77 -12.72 -7.77 0.61
N LYS A 78 -13.66 -7.16 1.35
CA LYS A 78 -14.68 -6.24 0.79
C LYS A 78 -14.14 -4.90 0.25
N GLY A 79 -12.82 -4.75 0.11
CA GLY A 79 -12.15 -3.51 -0.30
C GLY A 79 -12.06 -3.24 -1.80
N SER A 80 -12.61 -4.06 -2.70
CA SER A 80 -12.38 -3.93 -4.16
C SER A 80 -12.75 -2.56 -4.73
N ILE A 81 -13.91 -2.03 -4.35
CA ILE A 81 -14.35 -0.68 -4.74
C ILE A 81 -13.48 0.38 -4.06
N ALA A 82 -13.08 0.15 -2.80
CA ALA A 82 -12.19 1.06 -2.09
C ALA A 82 -10.83 1.18 -2.80
N TYR A 83 -10.27 0.10 -3.35
CA TYR A 83 -9.04 0.16 -4.16
C TYR A 83 -9.20 1.05 -5.40
N ILE A 84 -10.34 0.97 -6.10
CA ILE A 84 -10.62 1.81 -7.26
C ILE A 84 -10.74 3.29 -6.85
N LEU A 85 -11.50 3.58 -5.79
CA LEU A 85 -11.69 4.94 -5.28
C LEU A 85 -10.37 5.56 -4.78
N ILE A 86 -9.58 4.79 -4.04
CA ILE A 86 -8.23 5.19 -3.62
C ILE A 86 -7.37 5.48 -4.84
N GLY A 87 -7.39 4.60 -5.84
CA GLY A 87 -6.65 4.79 -7.08
C GLY A 87 -7.03 6.09 -7.80
N LEU A 88 -8.32 6.38 -7.94
CA LEU A 88 -8.81 7.65 -8.51
C LEU A 88 -8.36 8.87 -7.69
N GLY A 89 -8.43 8.79 -6.37
CA GLY A 89 -7.94 9.85 -5.47
C GLY A 89 -6.43 10.10 -5.64
N ILE A 90 -5.64 9.04 -5.76
CA ILE A 90 -4.21 9.12 -6.03
C ILE A 90 -3.95 9.73 -7.42
N LEU A 91 -4.68 9.32 -8.46
CA LEU A 91 -4.55 9.93 -9.80
C LEU A 91 -4.83 11.45 -9.75
N PHE A 92 -5.85 11.88 -9.00
CA PHE A 92 -6.14 13.29 -8.81
C PHE A 92 -4.98 14.05 -8.11
N LEU A 93 -4.35 13.44 -7.10
CA LEU A 93 -3.15 14.01 -6.47
C LEU A 93 -1.99 14.12 -7.45
N GLY A 94 -1.78 13.12 -8.30
CA GLY A 94 -0.77 13.15 -9.37
C GLY A 94 -0.97 14.33 -10.31
N TYR A 95 -2.22 14.59 -10.71
CA TYR A 95 -2.59 15.77 -11.49
C TYR A 95 -2.28 17.08 -10.78
N ARG A 96 -2.60 17.19 -9.49
CA ARG A 96 -2.30 18.39 -8.70
C ARG A 96 -0.79 18.62 -8.59
N PHE A 97 0.01 17.58 -8.38
CA PHE A 97 1.47 17.71 -8.30
C PHE A 97 2.11 18.22 -9.58
N GLU A 98 1.68 17.72 -10.74
CA GLU A 98 2.16 18.20 -12.05
C GLU A 98 1.72 19.66 -12.29
N THR A 99 0.47 20.00 -11.97
CA THR A 99 -0.09 21.34 -12.19
C THR A 99 0.57 22.40 -11.29
N LEU A 100 0.94 22.03 -10.06
CA LEU A 100 1.62 22.92 -9.12
C LEU A 100 3.13 23.09 -9.41
N GLY A 101 3.67 22.38 -10.41
CA GLY A 101 5.08 22.47 -10.78
C GLY A 101 6.02 22.09 -9.64
N ILE A 102 5.59 21.21 -8.72
CA ILE A 102 6.44 20.79 -7.59
C ILE A 102 7.70 20.14 -8.16
N ASN A 103 8.85 20.75 -7.87
CA ASN A 103 10.11 20.34 -8.46
C ASN A 103 10.51 18.97 -7.88
N ASN A 104 10.27 17.95 -8.70
CA ASN A 104 10.33 16.52 -8.42
C ASN A 104 11.65 15.97 -7.83
N LYS A 105 12.70 16.80 -7.81
CA LYS A 105 14.05 16.44 -7.32
C LYS A 105 14.39 17.02 -5.95
N LEU A 106 13.53 17.87 -5.36
CA LEU A 106 13.78 18.37 -4.02
C LEU A 106 13.66 17.24 -3.00
N PHE A 107 14.75 17.01 -2.29
CA PHE A 107 14.79 16.31 -1.01
C PHE A 107 13.75 17.02 -0.11
N PRO A 108 12.59 16.40 0.23
CA PRO A 108 12.49 15.08 0.88
C PRO A 108 11.48 14.08 0.25
N TYR A 109 10.88 14.36 -0.90
CA TYR A 109 9.68 13.63 -1.36
C TYR A 109 9.90 12.16 -1.69
N TYR A 110 11.01 11.80 -2.34
CA TYR A 110 11.26 10.40 -2.72
C TYR A 110 11.52 9.49 -1.51
N LEU A 111 12.16 9.98 -0.45
CA LEU A 111 12.34 9.24 0.80
C LEU A 111 11.01 9.06 1.53
N ALA A 112 10.14 10.06 1.50
CA ALA A 112 8.82 9.98 2.09
C ALA A 112 7.94 8.90 1.39
N TYR A 113 8.04 8.74 0.07
CA TYR A 113 7.40 7.61 -0.62
C TYR A 113 7.97 6.25 -0.19
N GLY A 114 9.28 6.17 0.07
CA GLY A 114 9.90 4.95 0.63
C GLY A 114 9.35 4.64 2.02
N ALA A 115 9.29 5.64 2.90
CA ALA A 115 8.70 5.50 4.23
C ALA A 115 7.22 5.12 4.15
N PHE A 116 6.45 5.71 3.24
CA PHE A 116 5.05 5.37 3.00
C PHE A 116 4.89 3.89 2.63
N VAL A 117 5.69 3.39 1.68
CA VAL A 117 5.66 1.99 1.24
C VAL A 117 6.09 1.05 2.36
N ALA A 118 7.12 1.40 3.12
CA ALA A 118 7.59 0.61 4.25
C ALA A 118 6.51 0.51 5.34
N ILE A 119 5.94 1.65 5.76
CA ILE A 119 4.89 1.70 6.80
C ILE A 119 3.67 0.93 6.33
N TYR A 120 3.23 1.13 5.08
CA TYR A 120 2.09 0.41 4.54
C TYR A 120 2.34 -1.10 4.50
N PHE A 121 3.45 -1.54 3.91
CA PHE A 121 3.75 -2.96 3.75
C PHE A 121 3.99 -3.65 5.09
N PHE A 122 4.91 -3.15 5.91
CA PHE A 122 5.24 -3.77 7.19
C PHE A 122 4.15 -3.56 8.24
N GLY A 123 3.49 -2.40 8.26
CA GLY A 123 2.40 -2.09 9.18
C GLY A 123 1.18 -2.99 8.95
N GLU A 124 0.73 -3.15 7.70
CA GLU A 124 -0.35 -4.10 7.36
C GLU A 124 0.04 -5.54 7.70
N THR A 125 1.27 -5.94 7.38
CA THR A 125 1.78 -7.29 7.68
C THR A 125 1.76 -7.56 9.18
N PHE A 126 2.30 -6.62 9.96
CA PHE A 126 2.34 -6.70 11.41
C PHE A 126 0.92 -6.76 11.99
N SER A 127 0.03 -5.89 11.53
CA SER A 127 -1.36 -5.79 11.99
C SER A 127 -2.10 -7.12 11.82
N VAL A 128 -1.93 -7.80 10.67
CA VAL A 128 -2.58 -9.09 10.40
C VAL A 128 -1.93 -10.24 11.18
N ILE A 129 -0.60 -10.24 11.32
CA ILE A 129 0.13 -11.31 12.02
C ILE A 129 -0.13 -11.25 13.53
N LYS A 130 -0.18 -10.05 14.11
CA LYS A 130 -0.24 -9.86 15.56
C LYS A 130 -1.65 -9.75 16.12
N SER A 131 -2.62 -9.27 15.35
CA SER A 131 -4.00 -9.23 15.83
C SER A 131 -4.47 -10.63 16.19
N LYS A 132 -5.25 -10.76 17.26
CA LYS A 132 -5.99 -11.99 17.57
C LYS A 132 -7.35 -11.96 16.91
N ASP A 133 -8.02 -10.82 17.00
CA ASP A 133 -9.37 -10.55 16.51
C ASP A 133 -9.43 -9.29 15.62
N LEU A 134 -10.64 -8.98 15.15
CA LEU A 134 -10.92 -7.84 14.28
C LEU A 134 -10.69 -6.50 14.97
N ASP A 135 -10.98 -6.37 16.25
CA ASP A 135 -10.86 -5.11 16.97
C ASP A 135 -9.40 -4.74 17.26
N GLU A 136 -8.58 -5.73 17.60
CA GLU A 136 -7.13 -5.55 17.71
C GLU A 136 -6.51 -5.17 16.36
N TYR A 137 -6.96 -5.79 15.26
CA TYR A 137 -6.55 -5.40 13.92
C TYR A 137 -6.93 -3.95 13.60
N ARG A 138 -8.16 -3.52 13.90
CA ARG A 138 -8.60 -2.14 13.68
C ARG A 138 -7.73 -1.14 14.44
N ARG A 139 -7.38 -1.43 15.70
CA ARG A 139 -6.47 -0.59 16.49
C ARG A 139 -5.10 -0.47 15.84
N PHE A 140 -4.49 -1.58 15.43
CA PHE A 140 -3.21 -1.54 14.72
C PHE A 140 -3.31 -0.78 13.40
N ASN A 141 -4.39 -0.98 12.64
CA ASN A 141 -4.61 -0.28 11.38
C ASN A 141 -4.77 1.24 11.58
N VAL A 142 -5.39 1.69 12.67
CA VAL A 142 -5.44 3.12 13.04
C VAL A 142 -4.03 3.68 13.25
N TYR A 143 -3.16 2.99 13.98
CA TYR A 143 -1.77 3.45 14.15
C TYR A 143 -1.00 3.51 12.83
N VAL A 144 -1.17 2.50 11.97
CA VAL A 144 -0.59 2.49 10.63
C VAL A 144 -1.13 3.66 9.80
N SER A 145 -2.43 3.90 9.84
CA SER A 145 -3.08 5.01 9.14
C SER A 145 -2.60 6.37 9.62
N ILE A 146 -2.44 6.56 10.93
CA ILE A 146 -1.86 7.79 11.50
C ILE A 146 -0.44 7.99 10.99
N ALA A 147 0.40 6.95 11.00
CA ALA A 147 1.77 7.03 10.49
C ALA A 147 1.79 7.36 8.98
N LEU A 148 0.88 6.81 8.19
CA LEU A 148 0.75 7.14 6.76
C LEU A 148 0.28 8.58 6.55
N ILE A 149 -0.65 9.10 7.35
CA ILE A 149 -1.10 10.50 7.29
C ILE A 149 0.06 11.45 7.61
N VAL A 150 0.85 11.16 8.65
CA VAL A 150 2.03 11.97 9.00
C VAL A 150 3.00 12.01 7.82
N VAL A 151 3.30 10.87 7.19
CA VAL A 151 4.15 10.82 6.00
C VAL A 151 3.52 11.57 4.82
N ALA A 152 2.21 11.47 4.62
CA ALA A 152 1.51 12.19 3.56
C ALA A 152 1.54 13.72 3.74
N ILE A 153 1.43 14.21 4.97
CA ILE A 153 1.59 15.64 5.29
C ILE A 153 3.01 16.11 4.97
N LEU A 154 4.02 15.28 5.23
CA LEU A 154 5.41 15.60 4.86
C LEU A 154 5.67 15.56 3.34
N ILE A 155 4.76 15.00 2.56
CA ILE A 155 4.79 14.96 1.08
C ILE A 155 4.04 16.15 0.46
N LEU A 156 3.21 16.87 1.21
CA LEU A 156 2.48 18.05 0.76
C LEU A 156 3.25 19.33 1.08
#